data_AF-A0A3B9K5Z1-F1
#
_entry.id   AF-A0A3B9K5Z1-F1
#
_cell.length_a   1.000
_cell.length_b   1.000
_cell.length_c   1.000
_cell.angle_alpha   90.00
_cell.angle_beta   90.00
_cell.angle_gamma   90.00
#
_symmetry.space_group_name_H-M   'P 1'
#
loop_
_entity.id
_entity.type
_entity.pdbx_description
1 polymer ?
#
loop_
_entity_poly.entity_id
_entity_poly.type
_entity_poly.pdbx_seq_one_letter_code
_entity_poly.pdbx_strand_id
1 'polypeptide(L)'
;MKIAVTYENGNVFQHFGRTESFKIYEVEDNKIVSGKVIGNDGLGHEALAGLLADKAIDVLICGGLGQGAQNALAAAGVEVVAGASGDADAAVEAYLRGELVNTGANCDHHDHHHEDEEGCGGCGEHEGGCGGCHGCGPSMPPIEGKNVGKTCRVHYKGTFNDGTQFDSSYDRGEPLEFICGAGMMIRGFDQAVANMEPGQIVDVHLMPEEAYGPSNPNAIFSVNIIEIPGAENLTVGQKVFLNNGMRSFPVQVTAKDETTITFDANHEMAGKELNFKIELVELL
;
A
#
# COMPACT_ATOMS: atom_id res chain seq x y z
N MET A 1 38.17 1.18 -0.82
CA MET A 1 36.87 0.72 -1.37
C MET A 1 35.88 1.87 -1.33
N LYS A 2 34.88 1.86 -2.21
CA LYS A 2 33.79 2.83 -2.22
C LYS A 2 32.47 2.15 -1.88
N ILE A 3 31.80 2.70 -0.89
CA ILE A 3 30.51 2.20 -0.40
C ILE A 3 29.45 3.24 -0.72
N ALA A 4 28.42 2.86 -1.46
CA ALA A 4 27.24 3.70 -1.66
C ALA A 4 26.14 3.29 -0.67
N VAL A 5 25.44 4.28 -0.13
CA VAL A 5 24.26 4.06 0.72
C VAL A 5 23.10 4.84 0.14
N THR A 6 21.93 4.21 0.07
CA THR A 6 20.69 4.93 -0.27
C THR A 6 20.41 5.97 0.81
N TYR A 7 20.33 7.25 0.46
CA TYR A 7 20.33 8.33 1.44
C TYR A 7 19.07 9.18 1.36
N GLU A 8 18.41 9.35 2.49
CA GLU A 8 17.31 10.30 2.67
C GLU A 8 17.39 10.93 4.07
N ASN A 9 17.55 12.25 4.15
CA ASN A 9 17.51 13.00 5.41
C ASN A 9 18.39 12.46 6.55
N GLY A 10 19.55 11.88 6.23
CA GLY A 10 20.48 11.29 7.22
C GLY A 10 20.37 9.78 7.39
N ASN A 11 19.31 9.17 6.87
CA ASN A 11 19.00 7.75 7.05
C ASN A 11 19.12 6.93 5.76
N VAL A 12 19.23 5.61 5.93
CA VAL A 12 19.19 4.62 4.86
C VAL A 12 17.78 4.54 4.28
N PHE A 13 17.62 4.93 3.01
CA PHE A 13 16.34 4.85 2.33
C PHE A 13 15.97 3.41 1.99
N GLN A 14 14.72 3.04 2.25
CA GLN A 14 14.29 1.65 2.20
C GLN A 14 13.97 1.13 0.79
N HIS A 15 13.79 2.01 -0.20
CA HIS A 15 13.42 1.60 -1.56
C HIS A 15 14.47 2.06 -2.58
N PHE A 16 15.40 1.19 -2.96
CA PHE A 16 16.46 1.53 -3.91
C PHE A 16 15.94 2.22 -5.18
N GLY A 17 14.87 1.70 -5.78
CA GLY A 17 14.30 2.22 -7.01
C GLY A 17 13.75 3.65 -6.95
N ARG A 18 13.35 4.11 -5.75
CA ARG A 18 12.81 5.47 -5.54
C ARG A 18 13.79 6.39 -4.83
N THR A 19 15.04 5.96 -4.69
CA THR A 19 16.08 6.72 -4.00
C THR A 19 16.47 7.92 -4.85
N GLU A 20 16.24 9.13 -4.34
CA GLU A 20 16.63 10.38 -5.02
C GLU A 20 18.11 10.71 -4.86
N SER A 21 18.77 10.19 -3.81
CA SER A 21 20.17 10.48 -3.53
C SER A 21 20.93 9.32 -2.91
N PHE A 22 22.22 9.20 -3.24
CA PHE A 22 23.13 8.24 -2.64
C PHE A 22 24.20 8.98 -1.88
N LYS A 23 24.55 8.50 -0.69
CA LYS A 23 25.75 8.95 0.03
C LYS A 23 26.86 7.97 -0.28
N ILE A 24 27.88 8.44 -1.00
CA ILE A 24 29.07 7.67 -1.34
C ILE A 24 30.12 7.94 -0.28
N TYR A 25 30.66 6.86 0.26
CA TYR A 25 31.73 6.83 1.23
C TYR A 25 32.99 6.26 0.58
N GLU A 26 34.09 6.96 0.74
CA GLU A 26 35.41 6.39 0.47
C GLU A 26 35.96 5.82 1.77
N VAL A 27 36.42 4.58 1.70
CA VAL A 27 36.96 3.84 2.85
C VAL A 27 38.37 3.38 2.54
N GLU A 28 39.28 3.73 3.44
CA GLU A 28 40.69 3.30 3.49
C GLU A 28 40.96 2.71 4.89
N ASP A 29 41.68 1.59 4.97
CA ASP A 29 42.02 0.92 6.24
C ASP A 29 40.83 0.69 7.20
N ASN A 30 39.67 0.29 6.67
CA ASN A 30 38.40 0.12 7.41
C ASN A 30 37.90 1.40 8.12
N LYS A 31 38.27 2.58 7.62
CA LYS A 31 37.78 3.87 8.12
C LYS A 31 37.24 4.73 6.99
N ILE A 32 36.16 5.43 7.28
CA ILE A 32 35.57 6.40 6.36
C ILE A 32 36.52 7.60 6.25
N VAL A 33 37.08 7.83 5.06
CA VAL A 33 37.96 8.97 4.76
C VAL A 33 37.18 10.15 4.19
N SER A 34 36.12 9.90 3.42
CA SER A 34 35.27 10.95 2.87
C SER A 34 33.84 10.45 2.66
N GLY A 35 32.87 11.36 2.71
CA GLY A 35 31.45 11.09 2.46
C GLY A 35 30.82 12.20 1.65
N LYS A 36 30.23 11.88 0.48
CA LYS A 36 29.57 12.84 -0.40
C LYS A 36 28.19 12.35 -0.80
N VAL A 37 27.20 13.22 -0.67
CA VAL A 37 25.85 12.98 -1.20
C VAL A 37 25.80 13.37 -2.67
N ILE A 38 25.28 12.46 -3.50
CA ILE A 38 25.04 12.66 -4.92
C ILE A 38 23.55 12.43 -5.21
N GLY A 39 22.96 13.25 -6.08
CA GLY A 39 21.63 12.99 -6.60
C GLY A 39 21.66 11.88 -7.64
N ASN A 40 20.50 11.28 -7.92
CA ASN A 40 20.33 10.31 -9.00
C ASN A 40 20.07 10.97 -10.38
N ASP A 41 20.14 12.30 -10.47
CA ASP A 41 19.87 13.12 -11.66
C ASP A 41 18.55 12.78 -12.39
N GLY A 42 17.55 12.23 -11.69
CA GLY A 42 16.27 11.80 -12.26
C GLY A 42 16.31 10.50 -13.06
N LEU A 43 17.40 9.73 -12.94
CA LEU A 43 17.56 8.45 -13.62
C LEU A 43 16.59 7.41 -13.07
N GLY A 44 15.88 6.73 -13.97
CA GLY A 44 14.96 5.64 -13.66
C GLY A 44 15.65 4.40 -13.08
N HIS A 45 14.85 3.43 -12.63
CA HIS A 45 15.30 2.27 -11.83
C HIS A 45 16.40 1.45 -12.53
N GLU A 46 16.39 1.33 -13.86
CA GLU A 46 17.36 0.56 -14.64
C GLU A 46 18.73 1.25 -14.77
N ALA A 47 18.77 2.59 -14.76
CA ALA A 47 20.00 3.36 -15.00
C ALA A 47 20.85 3.57 -13.73
N LEU A 48 20.29 3.29 -12.55
CA LEU A 48 20.98 3.42 -11.26
C LEU A 48 22.18 2.45 -11.13
N ALA A 49 22.03 1.23 -11.65
CA ALA A 49 23.11 0.25 -11.64
C ALA A 49 24.31 0.70 -12.49
N GLY A 50 24.05 1.32 -13.64
CA GLY A 50 25.08 1.90 -14.51
C GLY A 50 25.79 3.08 -13.85
N LEU A 51 25.06 3.98 -13.19
CA LEU A 51 25.65 5.11 -12.46
C LEU A 51 26.59 4.67 -11.33
N LEU A 52 26.22 3.61 -10.61
CA LEU A 52 27.06 3.05 -9.54
C LEU A 52 28.30 2.36 -10.10
N ALA A 53 28.17 1.65 -11.22
CA ALA A 53 29.30 1.05 -11.94
C ALA A 53 30.28 2.11 -12.45
N ASP A 54 29.78 3.17 -13.09
CA ASP A 54 30.59 4.28 -13.62
C ASP A 54 31.38 5.01 -12.53
N LYS A 55 30.83 5.06 -11.30
CA LYS A 55 31.50 5.68 -10.14
C LYS A 55 32.48 4.74 -9.43
N ALA A 56 32.63 3.51 -9.92
CA ALA A 56 33.44 2.45 -9.35
C ALA A 56 33.08 2.18 -7.87
N ILE A 57 31.78 2.00 -7.61
CA ILE A 57 31.27 1.59 -6.29
C ILE A 57 31.51 0.09 -6.12
N ASP A 58 32.14 -0.29 -5.01
CA ASP A 58 32.41 -1.69 -4.68
C ASP A 58 31.21 -2.33 -3.95
N VAL A 59 30.57 -1.57 -3.05
CA VAL A 59 29.50 -2.05 -2.16
C VAL A 59 28.32 -1.08 -2.16
N LEU A 60 27.10 -1.59 -2.22
CA LEU A 60 25.85 -0.83 -2.04
C LEU A 60 25.11 -1.33 -0.80
N ILE A 61 24.82 -0.41 0.13
CA ILE A 61 23.98 -0.67 1.31
C ILE A 61 22.61 -0.02 1.10
N CYS A 62 21.54 -0.80 1.25
CA CYS A 62 20.17 -0.32 1.10
C CYS A 62 19.20 -1.08 2.02
N GLY A 63 18.02 -0.51 2.26
CA GLY A 63 16.98 -1.21 3.04
C GLY A 63 16.36 -2.37 2.28
N GLY A 64 15.75 -2.09 1.12
CA GLY A 64 15.10 -3.08 0.27
C GLY A 64 15.50 -2.90 -1.20
N LEU A 65 15.63 -4.03 -1.88
CA LEU A 65 16.08 -4.09 -3.26
C LEU A 65 15.23 -5.11 -4.03
N GLY A 66 14.74 -4.73 -5.21
CA GLY A 66 13.99 -5.64 -6.08
C GLY A 66 14.93 -6.57 -6.86
N GLN A 67 14.43 -7.75 -7.24
CA GLN A 67 15.21 -8.78 -7.93
C GLN A 67 15.91 -8.27 -9.21
N GLY A 68 15.23 -7.44 -10.02
CA GLY A 68 15.80 -6.86 -11.24
C GLY A 68 17.02 -5.97 -10.96
N ALA A 69 16.95 -5.12 -9.93
CA ALA A 69 18.07 -4.29 -9.51
C ALA A 69 19.23 -5.12 -8.95
N GLN A 70 18.91 -6.22 -8.25
CA GLN A 70 19.94 -7.11 -7.67
C GLN A 70 20.76 -7.75 -8.78
N ASN A 71 20.08 -8.23 -9.81
CA ASN A 71 20.71 -8.84 -10.98
C ASN A 71 21.55 -7.83 -11.75
N ALA A 72 21.05 -6.60 -11.93
CA ALA A 72 21.79 -5.53 -12.63
C ALA A 72 23.06 -5.11 -11.87
N LEU A 73 22.98 -4.96 -10.55
CA LEU A 73 24.12 -4.60 -9.71
C LEU A 73 25.15 -5.73 -9.60
N ALA A 74 24.69 -6.98 -9.49
CA ALA A 74 25.56 -8.15 -9.52
C ALA A 74 26.29 -8.28 -10.88
N ALA A 75 25.59 -8.00 -11.99
CA ALA A 75 26.20 -7.97 -13.33
C ALA A 75 27.23 -6.83 -13.49
N ALA A 76 27.03 -5.71 -12.79
CA ALA A 76 27.98 -4.61 -12.71
C ALA A 76 29.15 -4.87 -11.74
N GLY A 77 29.14 -5.97 -10.99
CA GLY A 77 30.18 -6.32 -10.01
C GLY A 77 30.09 -5.56 -8.69
N VAL A 78 28.94 -4.97 -8.36
CA VAL A 78 28.69 -4.27 -7.09
C VAL A 78 28.14 -5.25 -6.06
N GLU A 79 28.80 -5.35 -4.91
CA GLU A 79 28.30 -6.14 -3.78
C GLU A 79 27.10 -5.45 -3.13
N VAL A 80 25.95 -6.11 -3.06
CA VAL A 80 24.74 -5.53 -2.47
C VAL A 80 24.55 -6.06 -1.06
N VAL A 81 24.30 -5.17 -0.12
CA VAL A 81 23.93 -5.48 1.26
C VAL A 81 22.54 -4.91 1.53
N ALA A 82 21.54 -5.77 1.42
CA ALA A 82 20.15 -5.42 1.68
C ALA A 82 19.78 -5.65 3.16
N GLY A 83 18.80 -4.89 3.66
CA GLY A 83 18.29 -4.98 5.02
C GLY A 83 18.79 -3.89 5.97
N ALA A 84 19.53 -2.90 5.49
CA ALA A 84 20.02 -1.80 6.32
C ALA A 84 18.92 -0.76 6.60
N SER A 85 18.78 -0.35 7.87
CA SER A 85 17.83 0.68 8.27
C SER A 85 18.43 1.57 9.36
N GLY A 86 17.88 2.77 9.53
CA GLY A 86 18.41 3.77 10.45
C GLY A 86 19.45 4.67 9.81
N ASP A 87 20.42 5.13 10.58
CA ASP A 87 21.42 6.12 10.17
C ASP A 87 22.39 5.58 9.10
N ALA A 88 22.68 6.38 8.08
CA ALA A 88 23.53 5.97 6.96
C ALA A 88 25.00 5.77 7.37
N ASP A 89 25.53 6.59 8.27
CA ASP A 89 26.91 6.47 8.75
C ASP A 89 27.06 5.22 9.62
N ALA A 90 26.10 4.99 10.52
CA ALA A 90 26.05 3.80 11.36
C ALA A 90 25.96 2.50 10.54
N ALA A 91 25.23 2.51 9.42
CA ALA A 91 25.12 1.36 8.53
C ALA A 91 26.46 1.01 7.87
N VAL A 92 27.24 2.00 7.43
CA VAL A 92 28.58 1.78 6.87
C VAL A 92 29.52 1.26 7.95
N GLU A 93 29.50 1.83 9.15
CA GLU A 93 30.31 1.34 10.26
C GLU A 93 29.99 -0.11 10.62
N ALA A 94 28.71 -0.48 10.68
CA ALA A 94 28.27 -1.84 10.93
C ALA A 94 28.71 -2.81 9.82
N TYR A 95 28.71 -2.38 8.55
CA TYR A 95 29.29 -3.16 7.45
C TYR A 95 30.80 -3.37 7.64
N LEU A 96 31.55 -2.32 7.96
CA LEU A 96 33.00 -2.42 8.19
C LEU A 96 33.36 -3.29 9.40
N ARG A 97 32.47 -3.40 10.39
CA ARG A 97 32.60 -4.35 11.52
C ARG A 97 32.18 -5.79 11.15
N GLY A 98 31.62 -6.02 9.97
CA GLY A 98 31.10 -7.33 9.54
C GLY A 98 29.80 -7.74 10.23
N GLU A 99 29.07 -6.79 10.83
CA GLU A 99 27.83 -7.03 11.56
C GLU A 99 26.59 -7.00 10.65
N LEU A 100 26.72 -6.40 9.47
CA LEU A 100 25.63 -6.24 8.51
C LEU A 100 25.58 -7.47 7.58
N VAL A 101 24.66 -8.38 7.87
CA VAL A 101 24.40 -9.58 7.07
C VAL A 101 23.43 -9.21 5.95
N ASN A 102 23.79 -9.52 4.71
CA ASN A 102 22.87 -9.39 3.58
C ASN A 102 21.66 -10.32 3.83
N THR A 103 20.52 -9.73 4.17
CA THR A 103 19.30 -10.51 4.46
C THR A 103 18.60 -10.96 3.20
N GLY A 104 19.11 -10.62 2.01
CA GLY A 104 18.48 -10.91 0.74
C GLY A 104 17.04 -10.44 0.75
N ALA A 105 16.79 -9.23 1.26
CA ALA A 105 15.48 -8.60 1.32
C ALA A 105 14.97 -8.38 -0.11
N ASN A 106 14.54 -9.49 -0.71
CA ASN A 106 13.90 -9.60 -1.98
C ASN A 106 12.50 -9.06 -1.74
N CYS A 107 12.26 -7.85 -2.22
CA CYS A 107 10.88 -7.43 -2.37
C CYS A 107 10.30 -8.35 -3.46
N ASP A 108 9.43 -9.29 -3.09
CA ASP A 108 8.59 -10.06 -4.01
C ASP A 108 7.78 -9.05 -4.83
N HIS A 109 8.34 -8.63 -5.96
CA HIS A 109 7.75 -7.68 -6.87
C HIS A 109 7.36 -8.45 -8.12
N HIS A 110 6.06 -8.70 -8.27
CA HIS A 110 5.49 -9.26 -9.49
C HIS A 110 5.91 -8.42 -10.71
N ASP A 111 6.42 -9.11 -11.72
CA ASP A 111 6.76 -8.60 -13.04
C ASP A 111 5.62 -7.81 -13.67
N HIS A 112 5.88 -6.55 -14.00
CA HIS A 112 5.23 -5.89 -15.12
C HIS A 112 6.31 -5.30 -16.02
N HIS A 113 6.81 -6.16 -16.91
CA HIS A 113 7.56 -5.76 -18.10
C HIS A 113 6.71 -4.82 -18.95
N HIS A 114 7.20 -3.60 -19.15
CA HIS A 114 6.84 -2.77 -20.29
C HIS A 114 7.93 -2.93 -21.34
N GLU A 115 7.61 -3.56 -22.47
CA GLU A 115 8.31 -3.35 -23.72
C GLU A 115 7.27 -2.90 -24.75
N ASP A 116 7.39 -1.65 -25.19
CA ASP A 116 6.75 -1.17 -26.41
C ASP A 116 7.59 -1.66 -27.59
N GLU A 117 6.99 -2.45 -28.49
CA GLU A 117 6.92 -2.13 -29.94
C GLU A 117 6.06 -3.17 -30.69
N GLU A 118 4.93 -2.67 -31.22
CA GLU A 118 4.25 -3.05 -32.48
C GLU A 118 3.94 -4.53 -32.77
N GLY A 119 2.66 -4.91 -32.62
CA GLY A 119 2.12 -6.17 -33.13
C GLY A 119 0.62 -6.33 -32.95
N CYS A 120 -0.15 -5.83 -33.93
CA CYS A 120 -1.60 -5.89 -34.00
C CYS A 120 -2.19 -7.32 -33.85
N GLY A 121 -3.19 -7.50 -32.97
CA GLY A 121 -4.00 -8.72 -32.88
C GLY A 121 -5.11 -8.58 -31.83
N GLY A 122 -6.34 -8.31 -32.28
CA GLY A 122 -7.47 -7.94 -31.42
C GLY A 122 -8.13 -9.08 -30.62
N CYS A 123 -9.20 -8.64 -29.92
CA CYS A 123 -10.14 -9.32 -28.99
C CYS A 123 -9.83 -8.93 -27.53
N GLY A 124 -10.69 -8.31 -26.74
CA GLY A 124 -12.08 -7.88 -26.86
C GLY A 124 -12.41 -7.10 -25.57
N GLU A 125 -13.52 -6.37 -25.60
CA GLU A 125 -13.97 -5.46 -24.54
C GLU A 125 -14.09 -6.15 -23.18
N HIS A 126 -13.43 -5.61 -22.15
CA HIS A 126 -13.89 -5.74 -20.77
C HIS A 126 -13.63 -4.43 -20.05
N GLU A 127 -14.70 -3.67 -19.87
CA GLU A 127 -14.74 -2.60 -18.88
C GLU A 127 -14.66 -3.22 -17.48
N GLY A 128 -13.67 -2.79 -16.71
CA GLY A 128 -13.44 -3.24 -15.34
C GLY A 128 -12.31 -2.43 -14.73
N GLY A 129 -12.66 -1.32 -14.07
CA GLY A 129 -11.72 -0.39 -13.47
C GLY A 129 -10.80 -1.05 -12.45
N CYS A 130 -9.50 -0.79 -12.59
CA CYS A 130 -8.49 -1.12 -11.60
C CYS A 130 -8.71 -0.26 -10.34
N GLY A 131 -9.41 -0.85 -9.36
CA GLY A 131 -9.67 -0.25 -8.06
C GLY A 131 -8.44 -0.34 -7.15
N GLY A 132 -7.82 0.81 -6.90
CA GLY A 132 -7.24 1.21 -5.61
C GLY A 132 -6.39 0.19 -4.85
N CYS A 133 -5.08 0.16 -5.15
CA CYS A 133 -4.07 -0.37 -4.23
C CYS A 133 -4.05 0.48 -2.95
N HIS A 134 -4.73 0.01 -1.90
CA HIS A 134 -4.70 0.60 -0.57
C HIS A 134 -3.58 -0.04 0.25
N GLY A 135 -2.52 0.75 0.47
CA GLY A 135 -1.68 0.79 1.67
C GLY A 135 -1.25 -0.53 2.31
N CYS A 136 0.04 -0.83 2.22
CA CYS A 136 0.73 -1.79 3.08
C CYS A 136 0.62 -1.37 4.56
N GLY A 137 -0.48 -1.76 5.20
CA GLY A 137 -0.59 -1.83 6.65
C GLY A 137 0.28 -2.97 7.21
N PRO A 138 0.42 -3.08 8.54
CA PRO A 138 1.16 -4.18 9.16
C PRO A 138 0.64 -5.50 8.61
N SER A 139 1.57 -6.40 8.22
CA SER A 139 1.27 -7.74 7.70
C SER A 139 0.33 -8.46 8.67
N MET A 140 -0.98 -8.35 8.42
CA MET A 140 -1.97 -9.12 9.13
C MET A 140 -1.82 -10.56 8.68
N PRO A 141 -1.95 -11.54 9.60
CA PRO A 141 -1.77 -12.93 9.24
C PRO A 141 -2.72 -13.31 8.10
N PRO A 142 -2.24 -14.10 7.13
CA PRO A 142 -3.04 -14.53 5.99
C PRO A 142 -4.31 -15.22 6.48
N ILE A 143 -5.41 -15.03 5.76
CA ILE A 143 -6.67 -15.71 6.05
C ILE A 143 -6.51 -17.17 5.61
N GLU A 144 -6.81 -18.10 6.51
CA GLU A 144 -6.73 -19.54 6.23
C GLU A 144 -8.14 -20.15 6.18
N GLY A 145 -8.36 -21.07 5.24
CA GLY A 145 -9.60 -21.83 5.14
C GLY A 145 -9.75 -22.53 3.79
N LYS A 146 -10.69 -23.48 3.72
CA LYS A 146 -10.89 -24.33 2.54
C LYS A 146 -11.38 -23.59 1.28
N ASN A 147 -11.90 -22.38 1.45
CA ASN A 147 -12.40 -21.54 0.36
C ASN A 147 -11.43 -20.43 -0.06
N VAL A 148 -10.32 -20.23 0.68
CA VAL A 148 -9.34 -19.19 0.35
C VAL A 148 -8.74 -19.43 -1.04
N GLY A 149 -8.71 -18.37 -1.85
CA GLY A 149 -8.28 -18.40 -3.25
C GLY A 149 -9.33 -18.92 -4.25
N LYS A 150 -10.51 -19.35 -3.79
CA LYS A 150 -11.62 -19.76 -4.66
C LYS A 150 -12.59 -18.62 -4.89
N THR A 151 -13.23 -18.64 -6.05
CA THR A 151 -14.33 -17.73 -6.35
C THR A 151 -15.58 -18.22 -5.63
N CYS A 152 -16.14 -17.36 -4.78
CA CYS A 152 -17.31 -17.63 -3.96
C CYS A 152 -18.46 -16.73 -4.41
N ARG A 153 -19.66 -17.31 -4.54
CA ARG A 153 -20.89 -16.54 -4.74
C ARG A 153 -21.70 -16.57 -3.46
N VAL A 154 -21.98 -15.40 -2.91
CA VAL A 154 -22.68 -15.28 -1.61
C VAL A 154 -23.87 -14.34 -1.71
N HIS A 155 -24.93 -14.70 -1.02
CA HIS A 155 -25.88 -13.70 -0.59
C HIS A 155 -25.50 -13.18 0.80
N TYR A 156 -25.65 -11.89 1.02
CA TYR A 156 -25.50 -11.30 2.33
C TYR A 156 -26.55 -10.22 2.62
N LYS A 157 -26.74 -9.99 3.92
CA LYS A 157 -27.44 -8.85 4.49
C LYS A 157 -26.59 -8.22 5.59
N GLY A 158 -26.25 -6.95 5.43
CA GLY A 158 -25.49 -6.14 6.38
C GLY A 158 -26.39 -5.22 7.21
N THR A 159 -26.30 -5.29 8.54
CA THR A 159 -27.04 -4.42 9.47
C THR A 159 -26.13 -3.84 10.55
N PHE A 160 -26.45 -2.64 11.02
CA PHE A 160 -25.86 -2.09 12.25
C PHE A 160 -26.46 -2.78 13.49
N ASN A 161 -25.87 -2.55 14.67
CA ASN A 161 -26.34 -3.12 15.94
C ASN A 161 -27.76 -2.66 16.36
N ASP A 162 -28.23 -1.55 15.81
CA ASP A 162 -29.60 -1.07 16.00
C ASP A 162 -30.63 -1.80 15.10
N GLY A 163 -30.17 -2.72 14.24
CA GLY A 163 -30.97 -3.46 13.27
C GLY A 163 -31.19 -2.73 11.94
N THR A 164 -30.67 -1.51 11.78
CA THR A 164 -30.77 -0.74 10.53
C THR A 164 -29.94 -1.44 9.45
N GLN A 165 -30.57 -1.78 8.33
CA GLN A 165 -29.89 -2.36 7.18
C GLN A 165 -29.14 -1.27 6.41
N PHE A 166 -27.86 -1.49 6.13
CA PHE A 166 -27.05 -0.59 5.30
C PHE A 166 -26.81 -1.15 3.90
N ASP A 167 -26.79 -2.48 3.76
CA ASP A 167 -26.54 -3.13 2.48
C ASP A 167 -27.13 -4.55 2.45
N SER A 168 -27.55 -5.01 1.28
CA SER A 168 -28.16 -6.32 1.07
C SER A 168 -28.03 -6.73 -0.39
N SER A 169 -27.42 -7.89 -0.63
CA SER A 169 -27.39 -8.50 -1.96
C SER A 169 -28.78 -8.94 -2.44
N TYR A 170 -29.68 -9.28 -1.51
CA TYR A 170 -31.04 -9.70 -1.84
C TYR A 170 -31.85 -8.57 -2.48
N ASP A 171 -31.55 -7.32 -2.09
CA ASP A 171 -32.22 -6.12 -2.63
C ASP A 171 -31.79 -5.85 -4.07
N ARG A 172 -30.57 -6.27 -4.44
CA ARG A 172 -30.05 -6.22 -5.82
C ARG A 172 -30.49 -7.41 -6.67
N GLY A 173 -30.94 -8.50 -6.04
CA GLY A 173 -31.43 -9.70 -6.71
C GLY A 173 -30.35 -10.61 -7.28
N GLU A 174 -29.07 -10.30 -7.08
CA GLU A 174 -27.93 -11.10 -7.56
C GLU A 174 -26.92 -11.38 -6.43
N PRO A 175 -26.34 -12.61 -6.37
CA PRO A 175 -25.27 -12.92 -5.43
C PRO A 175 -24.02 -12.06 -5.69
N LEU A 176 -23.32 -11.72 -4.63
CA LEU A 176 -22.00 -11.12 -4.73
C LEU A 176 -20.97 -12.19 -5.07
N GLU A 177 -20.21 -11.98 -6.14
CA GLU A 177 -19.11 -12.84 -6.54
C GLU A 177 -17.77 -12.21 -6.18
N PHE A 178 -16.93 -12.95 -5.46
CA PHE A 178 -15.61 -12.49 -5.05
C PHE A 178 -14.65 -13.67 -4.81
N ILE A 179 -13.36 -13.41 -4.83
CA ILE A 179 -12.30 -14.38 -4.49
C ILE A 179 -12.04 -14.28 -2.99
N CYS A 180 -12.33 -15.36 -2.26
CA CYS A 180 -12.18 -15.38 -0.80
C CYS A 180 -10.71 -15.24 -0.40
N GLY A 181 -10.41 -14.28 0.49
CA GLY A 181 -9.05 -14.05 0.99
C GLY A 181 -8.15 -13.24 0.05
N ALA A 182 -8.68 -12.76 -1.08
CA ALA A 182 -7.95 -11.87 -1.99
C ALA A 182 -7.93 -10.40 -1.51
N GLY A 183 -8.59 -10.08 -0.39
CA GLY A 183 -8.69 -8.71 0.13
C GLY A 183 -9.67 -7.82 -0.63
N MET A 184 -10.54 -8.40 -1.46
CA MET A 184 -11.62 -7.67 -2.14
C MET A 184 -12.79 -7.34 -1.20
N MET A 185 -12.91 -8.09 -0.10
CA MET A 185 -13.91 -7.88 0.94
C MET A 185 -13.24 -7.53 2.27
N ILE A 186 -14.03 -6.98 3.20
CA ILE A 186 -13.56 -6.74 4.56
C ILE A 186 -13.08 -8.04 5.20
N ARG A 187 -12.03 -7.95 6.04
CA ARG A 187 -11.33 -9.12 6.58
C ARG A 187 -12.25 -10.10 7.29
N GLY A 188 -13.15 -9.61 8.14
CA GLY A 188 -14.09 -10.44 8.88
C GLY A 188 -15.08 -11.18 7.98
N PHE A 189 -15.42 -10.60 6.83
CA PHE A 189 -16.27 -11.24 5.83
C PHE A 189 -15.53 -12.37 5.12
N ASP A 190 -14.29 -12.13 4.69
CA ASP A 190 -13.43 -13.16 4.10
C ASP A 190 -13.20 -14.32 5.09
N GLN A 191 -12.93 -14.03 6.36
CA GLN A 191 -12.75 -15.04 7.40
C GLN A 191 -14.01 -15.87 7.64
N ALA A 192 -15.19 -15.25 7.60
CA ALA A 192 -16.46 -15.95 7.74
C ALA A 192 -16.64 -16.97 6.60
N VAL A 193 -16.42 -16.55 5.35
CA VAL A 193 -16.61 -17.37 4.16
C VAL A 193 -15.52 -18.42 3.98
N ALA A 194 -14.30 -18.18 4.49
CA ALA A 194 -13.14 -19.06 4.33
C ALA A 194 -13.41 -20.53 4.72
N ASN A 195 -14.29 -20.78 5.69
CA ASN A 195 -14.60 -22.12 6.19
C ASN A 195 -16.05 -22.59 5.96
N MET A 196 -16.87 -21.79 5.26
CA MET A 196 -18.27 -22.12 4.97
C MET A 196 -18.43 -23.27 3.96
N GLU A 197 -19.54 -23.99 4.06
CA GLU A 197 -19.99 -24.95 3.04
C GLU A 197 -21.01 -24.32 2.09
N PRO A 198 -21.07 -24.71 0.80
CA PRO A 198 -22.16 -24.29 -0.08
C PRO A 198 -23.53 -24.64 0.51
N GLY A 199 -24.45 -23.68 0.47
CA GLY A 199 -25.75 -23.71 1.14
C GLY A 199 -25.75 -23.33 2.62
N GLN A 200 -24.59 -23.11 3.24
CA GLN A 200 -24.50 -22.71 4.64
C GLN A 200 -24.84 -21.22 4.81
N ILE A 201 -25.58 -20.92 5.88
CA ILE A 201 -25.84 -19.56 6.34
C ILE A 201 -25.10 -19.35 7.67
N VAL A 202 -24.36 -18.25 7.78
CA VAL A 202 -23.64 -17.84 8.98
C VAL A 202 -23.97 -16.38 9.29
N ASP A 203 -24.30 -16.11 10.55
CA ASP A 203 -24.39 -14.76 11.08
C ASP A 203 -23.06 -14.42 11.76
N VAL A 204 -22.41 -13.34 11.32
CA VAL A 204 -21.16 -12.83 11.89
C VAL A 204 -21.34 -11.41 12.40
N HIS A 205 -20.72 -11.15 13.54
CA HIS A 205 -20.61 -9.83 14.14
C HIS A 205 -19.15 -9.39 14.03
N LEU A 206 -18.91 -8.29 13.32
CA LEU A 206 -17.58 -7.80 12.97
C LEU A 206 -17.28 -6.52 13.74
N MET A 207 -16.16 -6.53 14.46
CA MET A 207 -15.64 -5.33 15.10
C MET A 207 -15.07 -4.38 14.02
N PRO A 208 -14.93 -3.06 14.32
CA PRO A 208 -14.38 -2.10 13.36
C PRO A 208 -13.04 -2.55 12.75
N GLU A 209 -12.15 -3.15 13.53
CA GLU A 209 -10.84 -3.65 13.10
C GLU A 209 -10.92 -4.78 12.06
N GLU A 210 -12.03 -5.51 12.03
CA GLU A 210 -12.30 -6.61 11.10
C GLU A 210 -13.12 -6.14 9.89
N ALA A 211 -13.64 -4.91 9.94
CA ALA A 211 -14.51 -4.31 8.94
C ALA A 211 -13.83 -3.12 8.23
N TYR A 212 -14.25 -1.89 8.53
CA TYR A 212 -13.79 -0.65 7.88
C TYR A 212 -12.72 0.10 8.69
N GLY A 213 -12.09 -0.57 9.66
CA GLY A 213 -11.12 0.00 10.58
C GLY A 213 -11.74 0.90 11.65
N PRO A 214 -10.93 1.34 12.62
CA PRO A 214 -11.34 2.37 13.58
C PRO A 214 -11.55 3.70 12.85
N SER A 215 -12.46 4.53 13.36
CA SER A 215 -12.56 5.92 12.91
C SER A 215 -11.22 6.60 13.18
N ASN A 216 -10.67 7.26 12.16
CA ASN A 216 -9.42 7.99 12.23
C ASN A 216 -9.71 9.45 12.62
N PRO A 217 -9.34 9.90 13.83
CA PRO A 217 -9.54 11.29 14.25
C PRO A 217 -8.79 12.28 13.36
N ASN A 218 -7.67 11.87 12.74
CA ASN A 218 -6.89 12.72 11.84
C ASN A 218 -7.52 12.84 10.43
N ALA A 219 -8.52 12.01 10.12
CA ALA A 219 -9.33 12.16 8.91
C ALA A 219 -10.48 13.17 9.10
N ILE A 220 -10.67 13.67 10.33
CA ILE A 220 -11.53 14.81 10.62
C ILE A 220 -10.65 16.06 10.61
N PHE A 221 -10.96 17.00 9.72
CA PHE A 221 -10.19 18.23 9.59
C PHE A 221 -11.10 19.43 9.37
N SER A 222 -10.68 20.57 9.92
CA SER A 222 -11.37 21.85 9.78
C SER A 222 -10.56 22.78 8.88
N VAL A 223 -11.26 23.50 8.03
CA VAL A 223 -10.69 24.46 7.07
C VAL A 223 -11.50 25.74 7.08
N ASN A 224 -10.88 26.84 6.67
CA ASN A 224 -11.60 28.09 6.52
C ASN A 224 -12.54 28.02 5.32
N ILE A 225 -13.76 28.52 5.48
CA ILE A 225 -14.77 28.56 4.41
C ILE A 225 -14.21 29.32 3.18
N ILE A 226 -13.36 30.33 3.40
CA ILE A 226 -12.74 31.14 2.34
C ILE A 226 -11.78 30.31 1.47
N GLU A 227 -11.18 29.25 2.01
CA GLU A 227 -10.23 28.40 1.28
C GLU A 227 -10.94 27.42 0.33
N ILE A 228 -12.25 27.21 0.51
CA ILE A 228 -13.05 26.28 -0.29
C ILE A 228 -14.17 27.03 -1.00
N PRO A 229 -14.02 27.31 -2.30
CA PRO A 229 -15.08 27.92 -3.10
C PRO A 229 -16.38 27.12 -3.02
N GLY A 230 -17.48 27.74 -2.58
CA GLY A 230 -18.78 27.09 -2.45
C GLY A 230 -19.06 26.47 -1.08
N ALA A 231 -18.09 26.48 -0.14
CA ALA A 231 -18.29 25.98 1.21
C ALA A 231 -19.37 26.75 2.00
N GLU A 232 -19.62 28.01 1.64
CA GLU A 232 -20.67 28.84 2.21
C GLU A 232 -22.08 28.26 2.01
N ASN A 233 -22.29 27.45 0.98
CA ASN A 233 -23.58 26.83 0.68
C ASN A 233 -23.72 25.41 1.22
N LEU A 234 -22.66 24.85 1.83
CA LEU A 234 -22.68 23.49 2.37
C LEU A 234 -23.48 23.41 3.66
N THR A 235 -24.19 22.31 3.84
CA THR A 235 -24.98 22.02 5.05
C THR A 235 -24.37 20.87 5.86
N VAL A 236 -24.56 20.89 7.18
CA VAL A 236 -24.12 19.80 8.06
C VAL A 236 -24.83 18.51 7.67
N GLY A 237 -24.07 17.43 7.56
CA GLY A 237 -24.51 16.12 7.09
C GLY A 237 -24.35 15.91 5.57
N GLN A 238 -24.11 16.97 4.80
CA GLN A 238 -23.94 16.86 3.34
C GLN A 238 -22.64 16.12 2.99
N LYS A 239 -22.74 15.18 2.04
CA LYS A 239 -21.58 14.53 1.44
C LYS A 239 -21.12 15.33 0.23
N VAL A 240 -19.83 15.64 0.17
CA VAL A 240 -19.20 16.38 -0.92
C VAL A 240 -17.89 15.72 -1.32
N PHE A 241 -17.42 15.99 -2.52
CA PHE A 241 -16.10 15.56 -2.97
C PHE A 241 -15.14 16.73 -2.86
N LEU A 242 -14.07 16.56 -2.08
CA LEU A 242 -12.98 17.52 -2.02
C LEU A 242 -11.85 17.07 -2.92
N ASN A 243 -11.25 18.04 -3.60
CA ASN A 243 -10.10 17.82 -4.46
C ASN A 243 -8.87 18.46 -3.82
N ASN A 244 -7.84 17.68 -3.56
CA ASN A 244 -6.56 18.16 -3.01
C ASN A 244 -5.49 18.43 -4.08
N GLY A 245 -5.89 18.56 -5.35
CA GLY A 245 -5.00 18.73 -6.51
C GLY A 245 -4.49 17.43 -7.10
N MET A 246 -4.41 16.34 -6.33
CA MET A 246 -3.96 15.03 -6.80
C MET A 246 -5.12 14.04 -6.99
N ARG A 247 -6.11 14.07 -6.10
CA ARG A 247 -7.27 13.17 -6.15
C ARG A 247 -8.50 13.84 -5.57
N SER A 248 -9.65 13.47 -6.11
CA SER A 248 -10.96 13.77 -5.54
C SER A 248 -11.33 12.68 -4.55
N PHE A 249 -11.75 13.04 -3.34
CA PHE A 249 -12.17 12.08 -2.31
C PHE A 249 -13.45 12.55 -1.63
N PRO A 250 -14.38 11.63 -1.31
CA PRO A 250 -15.62 11.97 -0.63
C PRO A 250 -15.34 12.33 0.82
N VAL A 251 -16.05 13.33 1.32
CA VAL A 251 -16.07 13.74 2.73
C VAL A 251 -17.50 14.11 3.14
N GLN A 252 -17.78 14.07 4.44
CA GLN A 252 -19.03 14.54 5.02
C GLN A 252 -18.81 15.79 5.86
N VAL A 253 -19.70 16.78 5.76
CA VAL A 253 -19.66 17.96 6.63
C VAL A 253 -20.19 17.58 8.00
N THR A 254 -19.37 17.66 9.05
CA THR A 254 -19.77 17.30 10.43
C THR A 254 -20.12 18.52 11.26
N ALA A 255 -19.49 19.66 10.99
CA ALA A 255 -19.78 20.93 11.65
C ALA A 255 -19.51 22.09 10.70
N LYS A 256 -20.22 23.19 10.90
CA LYS A 256 -20.02 24.43 10.15
C LYS A 256 -20.34 25.62 11.05
N ASP A 257 -19.38 26.51 11.16
CA ASP A 257 -19.48 27.79 11.86
C ASP A 257 -19.45 28.94 10.83
N GLU A 258 -19.38 30.19 11.29
CA GLU A 258 -19.36 31.37 10.41
C GLU A 258 -18.07 31.49 9.58
N THR A 259 -16.96 30.94 10.06
CA THR A 259 -15.62 31.08 9.44
C THR A 259 -14.99 29.75 9.05
N THR A 260 -15.35 28.67 9.75
CA THR A 260 -14.74 27.34 9.61
C THR A 260 -15.79 26.29 9.28
N ILE A 261 -15.37 25.30 8.49
CA ILE A 261 -16.17 24.11 8.18
C ILE A 261 -15.32 22.88 8.50
N THR A 262 -15.94 21.87 9.11
CA THR A 262 -15.31 20.62 9.49
C THR A 262 -15.80 19.49 8.61
N PHE A 263 -14.85 18.76 8.04
CA PHE A 263 -15.08 17.62 7.18
C PHE A 263 -14.59 16.35 7.85
N ASP A 264 -15.31 15.27 7.62
CA ASP A 264 -14.93 13.92 7.98
C ASP A 264 -14.69 13.11 6.71
N ALA A 265 -13.44 12.70 6.50
CA ALA A 265 -13.01 11.85 5.39
C ALA A 265 -12.99 10.36 5.76
N ASN A 266 -13.48 9.97 6.93
CA ASN A 266 -13.64 8.57 7.29
C ASN A 266 -14.69 7.88 6.41
N HIS A 267 -14.52 6.58 6.22
CA HIS A 267 -15.56 5.76 5.64
C HIS A 267 -16.81 5.80 6.54
N GLU A 268 -18.03 5.82 5.98
CA GLU A 268 -19.29 5.93 6.75
C GLU A 268 -19.48 4.81 7.79
N MET A 269 -18.84 3.67 7.53
CA MET A 269 -18.84 2.49 8.38
C MET A 269 -17.58 2.33 9.25
N ALA A 270 -16.61 3.24 9.15
CA ALA A 270 -15.42 3.21 10.01
C ALA A 270 -15.79 3.47 11.47
N GLY A 271 -15.20 2.70 12.38
CA GLY A 271 -15.49 2.77 13.82
C GLY A 271 -16.84 2.20 14.24
N LYS A 272 -17.62 1.60 13.33
CA LYS A 272 -18.91 0.97 13.64
C LYS A 272 -18.78 -0.55 13.64
N GLU A 273 -19.45 -1.19 14.58
CA GLU A 273 -19.67 -2.64 14.59
C GLU A 273 -20.74 -2.99 13.54
N LEU A 274 -20.47 -4.03 12.76
CA LEU A 274 -21.34 -4.46 11.66
C LEU A 274 -21.76 -5.91 11.85
N ASN A 275 -23.03 -6.20 11.57
CA ASN A 275 -23.56 -7.56 11.55
C ASN A 275 -23.78 -7.97 10.10
N PHE A 276 -23.32 -9.15 9.73
CA PHE A 276 -23.55 -9.73 8.42
C PHE A 276 -24.20 -11.10 8.56
N LYS A 277 -25.32 -11.29 7.88
CA LYS A 277 -25.86 -12.62 7.61
C LYS A 277 -25.39 -13.02 6.22
N ILE A 278 -24.56 -14.06 6.11
CA ILE A 278 -23.92 -14.50 4.88
C ILE A 278 -24.42 -15.90 4.53
N GLU A 279 -24.82 -16.11 3.29
CA GLU A 279 -25.24 -17.37 2.69
C GLU A 279 -24.30 -17.68 1.54
N LEU A 280 -23.51 -18.75 1.66
CA LEU A 280 -22.65 -19.20 0.57
C LEU A 280 -23.49 -19.98 -0.43
N VAL A 281 -23.71 -19.44 -1.62
CA VAL A 281 -24.55 -20.07 -2.66
C VAL A 281 -23.77 -21.19 -3.33
N GLU A 282 -22.60 -20.87 -3.88
CA GLU A 282 -21.76 -21.83 -4.59
C GLU A 282 -20.29 -21.39 -4.61
N LEU A 283 -19.42 -22.37 -4.89
CA LEU A 283 -17.99 -22.18 -5.14
C LEU A 283 -17.74 -22.47 -6.63
N LEU A 284 -17.02 -21.57 -7.30
CA LEU A 284 -16.61 -21.70 -8.70
C LEU A 284 -15.14 -22.15 -8.80
#